data_AF-A0A9E7AUQ7-F1
#
_entry.id   AF-A0A9E7AUQ7-F1
#
_cell.length_a   1.000
_cell.length_b   1.000
_cell.length_c   1.000
_cell.angle_alpha   90.00
_cell.angle_beta   90.00
_cell.angle_gamma   90.00
#
_symmetry.space_group_name_H-M   'P 1'
#
loop_
_entity.id
_entity.type
_entity.pdbx_description
1 polymer ?
#
loop_
_entity_poly.entity_id
_entity_poly.type
_entity_poly.pdbx_seq_one_letter_code
_entity_poly.pdbx_strand_id
1 'polypeptide(L)'
;MGQISAAHYLKMKNSFRLDVARFLAGVALGKATITYGELSKQFGIATRGWGDILGGIAIRCHEAGYPLLSVMVVNAATKMPSEDAVLYADLGLESKDRIVEEQARCFQFDWSATPLKPVG
;
A
#
# COMPACT_ATOMS: atom_id res chain seq x y z
N MET A 1 -16.41 13.39 6.75
CA MET A 1 -16.68 12.68 5.48
C MET A 1 -15.34 12.52 4.79
N GLY A 2 -14.95 11.29 4.46
CA GLY A 2 -13.72 11.05 3.70
C GLY A 2 -13.80 11.70 2.32
N GLN A 3 -12.64 12.05 1.77
CA GLN A 3 -12.50 12.62 0.43
C GLN A 3 -12.91 11.62 -0.66
N ILE A 4 -12.91 10.32 -0.35
CA ILE A 4 -13.32 9.25 -1.27
C ILE A 4 -14.80 8.89 -1.10
N SER A 5 -15.53 8.85 -2.23
CA SER A 5 -16.94 8.42 -2.24
C SER A 5 -17.09 6.95 -1.85
N ALA A 6 -18.23 6.59 -1.24
CA ALA A 6 -18.51 5.21 -0.83
C ALA A 6 -18.43 4.20 -1.99
N ALA A 7 -18.87 4.60 -3.19
CA ALA A 7 -18.79 3.77 -4.38
C ALA A 7 -17.32 3.52 -4.80
N HIS A 8 -16.47 4.55 -4.74
CA HIS A 8 -15.06 4.41 -5.07
C HIS A 8 -14.32 3.58 -4.00
N TYR A 9 -14.64 3.77 -2.72
CA TYR A 9 -14.12 2.94 -1.63
C TYR A 9 -14.44 1.45 -1.85
N LEU A 10 -15.70 1.12 -2.17
CA LEU A 10 -16.12 -0.26 -2.43
C LEU A 10 -15.40 -0.85 -3.67
N LYS A 11 -15.22 -0.05 -4.73
CA LYS A 11 -14.47 -0.46 -5.91
C LYS A 11 -13.04 -0.86 -5.54
N MET A 12 -12.31 -0.01 -4.82
CA MET A 12 -10.94 -0.31 -4.38
C MET A 12 -10.90 -1.56 -3.50
N LYS A 13 -11.83 -1.68 -2.53
CA LYS A 13 -11.92 -2.87 -1.66
C LYS A 13 -12.08 -4.18 -2.45
N ASN A 14 -12.80 -4.14 -3.57
CA ASN A 14 -13.00 -5.27 -4.47
C ASN A 14 -11.81 -5.52 -5.42
N SER A 15 -10.93 -4.52 -5.62
CA SER A 15 -9.71 -4.63 -6.41
C SER A 15 -8.51 -5.19 -5.63
N PHE A 16 -8.72 -5.65 -4.39
CA PHE A 16 -7.68 -6.27 -3.58
C PHE A 16 -7.01 -7.45 -4.29
N ARG A 17 -5.68 -7.45 -4.28
CA ARG A 17 -4.84 -8.54 -4.82
C ARG A 17 -3.91 -9.10 -3.75
N LEU A 18 -4.15 -10.35 -3.38
CA LEU A 18 -3.39 -11.03 -2.31
C LEU A 18 -1.93 -11.27 -2.70
N ASP A 19 -1.67 -11.63 -3.95
CA ASP A 19 -0.31 -11.85 -4.47
C ASP A 19 0.54 -10.57 -4.40
N VAL A 20 -0.03 -9.43 -4.80
CA VAL A 20 0.63 -8.12 -4.68
C VAL A 20 0.85 -7.76 -3.21
N ALA A 21 -0.15 -7.95 -2.35
CA ALA A 21 0.01 -7.67 -0.91
C ALA A 21 1.14 -8.49 -0.27
N ARG A 22 1.22 -9.79 -0.57
CA ARG A 22 2.29 -10.67 -0.07
C ARG A 22 3.67 -10.27 -0.58
N PHE A 23 3.76 -9.85 -1.84
CA PHE A 23 5.00 -9.32 -2.38
C PHE A 23 5.43 -8.03 -1.65
N LEU A 24 4.51 -7.10 -1.42
CA LEU A 24 4.82 -5.87 -0.66
C LEU A 24 5.22 -6.16 0.79
N ALA A 25 4.64 -7.18 1.42
CA ALA A 25 5.06 -7.62 2.75
C ALA A 25 6.50 -8.12 2.74
N GLY A 26 6.93 -8.77 1.66
CA GLY A 26 8.33 -9.18 1.46
C GLY A 26 9.26 -7.98 1.30
N VAL A 27 8.84 -6.98 0.53
CA VAL A 27 9.56 -5.70 0.38
C VAL A 27 9.72 -5.00 1.74
N ALA A 28 8.66 -4.96 2.54
CA ALA A 28 8.67 -4.37 3.88
C ALA A 28 9.61 -5.12 4.85
N LEU A 29 9.58 -6.47 4.85
CA LEU A 29 10.52 -7.29 5.65
C LEU A 29 11.98 -7.09 5.23
N GLY A 30 12.21 -6.85 3.93
CA GLY A 30 13.52 -6.46 3.39
C GLY A 30 13.94 -5.02 3.74
N LYS A 31 13.12 -4.27 4.49
CA LYS A 31 13.33 -2.85 4.84
C LYS A 31 13.55 -1.97 3.61
N ALA A 32 12.85 -2.29 2.53
CA ALA A 32 12.95 -1.59 1.27
C ALA A 32 11.60 -0.97 0.88
N THR A 33 11.66 -0.03 -0.05
CA THR A 33 10.49 0.46 -0.79
C THR A 33 10.60 0.01 -2.23
N ILE A 34 9.46 -0.11 -2.93
CA ILE A 34 9.43 -0.40 -4.37
C ILE A 34 8.81 0.75 -5.14
N THR A 35 9.29 1.01 -6.35
CA THR A 35 8.71 2.03 -7.20
C THR A 35 7.49 1.48 -7.98
N TYR A 36 6.58 2.36 -8.37
CA TYR A 36 5.47 1.98 -9.27
C TYR A 36 5.96 1.31 -10.56
N GLY A 37 7.11 1.74 -11.10
CA GLY A 37 7.70 1.16 -12.31
C GLY A 37 8.24 -0.25 -12.09
N GLU A 38 8.91 -0.51 -10.96
CA GLU A 38 9.37 -1.85 -10.59
C GLU A 38 8.19 -2.78 -10.32
N LEU A 39 7.16 -2.30 -9.61
CA LEU A 39 5.94 -3.05 -9.37
C LEU A 39 5.22 -3.41 -10.68
N SER A 40 5.13 -2.46 -11.62
CA SER A 40 4.61 -2.69 -12.97
C SER A 40 5.40 -3.75 -13.74
N LYS A 41 6.73 -3.74 -13.66
CA LYS A 41 7.57 -4.77 -14.29
C LYS A 41 7.33 -6.15 -13.68
N GLN A 42 7.14 -6.22 -12.35
CA GLN A 42 6.93 -7.47 -11.64
C GLN A 42 5.57 -8.14 -11.99
N PHE A 43 4.51 -7.34 -12.15
CA PHE A 43 3.13 -7.87 -12.27
C PHE A 43 2.48 -7.63 -13.64
N GLY A 44 3.15 -6.96 -14.58
CA GLY A 44 2.63 -6.69 -15.92
C GLY A 44 1.47 -5.69 -15.96
N ILE A 45 1.29 -4.88 -14.91
CA ILE A 45 0.21 -3.87 -14.83
C ILE A 45 0.76 -2.51 -15.21
N ALA A 46 0.03 -1.75 -16.03
CA ALA A 46 0.38 -0.36 -16.33
C ALA A 46 0.35 0.50 -15.06
N THR A 47 1.24 1.48 -14.94
CA THR A 47 1.40 2.29 -13.72
C THR A 47 0.11 2.97 -13.25
N ARG A 48 -0.76 3.40 -14.17
CA ARG A 48 -2.07 3.99 -13.85
C ARG A 48 -3.06 3.00 -13.22
N GLY A 49 -2.88 1.70 -13.41
CA GLY A 49 -3.76 0.65 -12.89
C GLY A 49 -3.56 0.33 -11.41
N TRP A 50 -2.54 0.90 -10.77
CA TRP A 50 -2.23 0.56 -9.38
C TRP A 50 -3.13 1.21 -8.34
N GLY A 51 -3.78 2.34 -8.65
CA GLY A 51 -4.58 3.09 -7.69
C GLY A 51 -5.63 2.24 -6.97
N ASP A 52 -6.46 1.52 -7.74
CA ASP A 52 -7.53 0.70 -7.17
C ASP A 52 -6.98 -0.48 -6.33
N ILE A 53 -5.93 -1.14 -6.84
CA ILE A 53 -5.32 -2.31 -6.18
C ILE A 53 -4.64 -1.90 -4.87
N LEU A 54 -3.81 -0.87 -4.91
CA LEU A 54 -3.11 -0.36 -3.73
C LEU A 54 -4.10 0.19 -2.71
N GLY A 55 -5.17 0.85 -3.17
CA GLY A 55 -6.26 1.27 -2.30
C GLY A 55 -6.96 0.09 -1.62
N GLY A 56 -7.24 -0.98 -2.36
CA GLY A 56 -7.78 -2.22 -1.80
C GLY A 56 -6.87 -2.85 -0.74
N ILE A 57 -5.55 -2.83 -0.96
CA ILE A 57 -4.57 -3.32 0.01
C ILE A 57 -4.57 -2.43 1.26
N ALA A 58 -4.55 -1.10 1.11
CA ALA A 58 -4.59 -0.15 2.21
C ALA A 58 -5.84 -0.37 3.09
N ILE A 59 -7.01 -0.46 2.47
CA ILE A 59 -8.28 -0.72 3.14
C ILE A 59 -8.24 -2.03 3.93
N ARG A 60 -7.75 -3.12 3.31
CA ARG A 60 -7.67 -4.43 3.98
C ARG A 60 -6.69 -4.42 5.16
N CYS A 61 -5.57 -3.72 5.05
CA CYS A 61 -4.64 -3.56 6.16
C CYS A 61 -5.27 -2.76 7.30
N HIS A 62 -5.92 -1.64 6.97
CA HIS A 62 -6.59 -0.78 7.94
C HIS A 62 -7.70 -1.53 8.70
N GLU A 63 -8.58 -2.24 7.98
CA GLU A 63 -9.67 -3.05 8.58
C GLU A 63 -9.14 -4.17 9.48
N ALA A 64 -7.94 -4.68 9.23
CA ALA A 64 -7.29 -5.70 10.04
C ALA A 64 -6.41 -5.13 11.17
N GLY A 65 -6.30 -3.80 11.30
CA GLY A 65 -5.44 -3.14 12.29
C GLY A 65 -3.94 -3.24 11.98
N TYR A 66 -3.56 -3.56 10.73
CA TYR A 66 -2.18 -3.64 10.28
C TYR A 66 -1.67 -2.29 9.77
N PRO A 67 -0.34 -2.07 9.73
CA PRO A 67 0.23 -0.93 9.03
C PRO A 67 -0.16 -0.94 7.54
N LEU A 68 -0.35 0.24 6.94
CA LEU A 68 -0.82 0.39 5.57
C LEU A 68 0.26 0.01 4.56
N LEU A 69 0.31 -1.26 4.20
CA LEU A 69 1.38 -1.84 3.37
C LEU A 69 1.58 -1.16 2.00
N SER A 70 0.54 -0.53 1.45
CA SER A 70 0.61 0.20 0.18
C SER A 70 1.55 1.41 0.23
N VAL A 71 1.93 1.92 1.41
CA VAL A 71 2.91 3.03 1.56
C VAL A 71 4.34 2.61 1.18
N MET A 72 4.57 1.30 0.99
CA MET A 72 5.82 0.75 0.45
C MET A 72 6.02 1.04 -1.03
N VAL A 73 4.94 1.41 -1.74
CA VAL A 73 4.99 1.75 -3.17
C VAL A 73 5.16 3.25 -3.35
N VAL A 74 6.28 3.64 -3.95
CA VAL A 74 6.73 5.04 -3.96
C VAL A 74 7.06 5.53 -5.36
N ASN A 75 7.06 6.85 -5.53
CA ASN A 75 7.69 7.50 -6.66
C ASN A 75 9.23 7.39 -6.51
N ALA A 76 9.92 7.10 -7.61
CA ALA A 76 11.36 6.87 -7.61
C ALA A 76 12.17 8.08 -7.15
N ALA A 77 11.73 9.29 -7.49
CA ALA A 77 12.42 10.54 -7.20
C ALA A 77 12.14 11.03 -5.77
N THR A 78 10.88 10.97 -5.32
CA THR A 78 10.50 11.52 -4.01
C THR A 78 10.58 10.53 -2.87
N LYS A 79 10.64 9.22 -3.17
CA LYS A 79 10.52 8.12 -2.19
C LYS A 79 9.24 8.17 -1.35
N MET A 80 8.24 8.90 -1.83
CA MET A 80 6.90 8.99 -1.24
C MET A 80 5.88 8.34 -2.17
N PRO A 81 4.75 7.83 -1.63
CA PRO A 81 3.60 7.48 -2.45
C PRO A 81 3.12 8.65 -3.31
N SER A 82 2.33 8.37 -4.35
CA SER A 82 1.77 9.41 -5.22
C SER A 82 1.03 10.48 -4.43
N GLU A 83 1.16 11.75 -4.81
CA GLU A 83 0.41 12.86 -4.21
C GLU A 83 -1.10 12.71 -4.44
N ASP A 84 -1.50 12.01 -5.51
CA ASP A 84 -2.90 11.68 -5.81
C ASP A 84 -3.46 10.54 -4.92
N ALA A 85 -2.68 10.00 -3.98
CA ALA A 85 -3.11 8.92 -3.09
C ALA A 85 -3.96 9.45 -1.91
N VAL A 86 -5.06 10.13 -2.25
CA VAL A 86 -5.97 10.80 -1.31
C VAL A 86 -6.52 9.87 -0.23
N LEU A 87 -6.62 8.57 -0.53
CA LEU A 87 -7.07 7.55 0.43
C LEU A 87 -6.26 7.56 1.73
N TYR A 88 -4.98 7.91 1.69
CA TYR A 88 -4.14 7.89 2.89
C TYR A 88 -4.59 8.89 3.93
N ALA A 89 -5.04 10.09 3.53
CA ALA A 89 -5.61 11.06 4.46
C ALA A 89 -6.90 10.51 5.11
N ASP A 90 -7.77 9.87 4.32
CA ASP A 90 -9.00 9.23 4.82
C ASP A 90 -8.73 8.07 5.80
N LEU A 91 -7.55 7.45 5.71
CA LEU A 91 -7.09 6.38 6.61
C LEU A 91 -6.18 6.89 7.74
N GLY A 92 -6.05 8.21 7.93
CA GLY A 92 -5.35 8.84 9.05
C GLY A 92 -3.89 9.24 8.81
N LEU A 93 -3.38 9.11 7.58
CA LEU A 93 -2.03 9.56 7.18
C LEU A 93 -2.09 10.93 6.51
N GLU A 94 -2.32 11.96 7.31
CA GLU A 94 -2.60 13.33 6.84
C GLU A 94 -1.34 14.13 6.44
N SER A 95 -0.15 13.59 6.67
CA SER A 95 1.11 14.29 6.39
C SER A 95 2.20 13.35 5.86
N LYS A 96 3.24 13.94 5.25
CA LYS A 96 4.42 13.19 4.79
C LYS A 96 5.13 12.48 5.94
N ASP A 97 5.22 13.12 7.11
CA ASP A 97 5.84 12.53 8.30
C ASP A 97 5.05 11.31 8.77
N ARG A 98 3.71 11.37 8.76
CA ARG A 98 2.87 10.19 9.07
C ARG A 98 3.08 9.04 8.09
N ILE A 99 3.27 9.33 6.81
CA ILE A 99 3.59 8.31 5.82
C ILE A 99 4.95 7.67 6.12
N VAL A 100 5.97 8.45 6.49
CA VAL A 100 7.30 7.93 6.86
C VAL A 100 7.22 7.09 8.14
N GLU A 101 6.48 7.53 9.15
CA GLU A 101 6.19 6.74 10.36
C GLU A 101 5.49 5.43 10.01
N GLU A 102 4.51 5.46 9.11
CA GLU A 102 3.80 4.26 8.67
C GLU A 102 4.73 3.31 7.90
N GLN A 103 5.64 3.85 7.07
CA GLN A 103 6.68 3.06 6.42
C GLN A 103 7.57 2.35 7.45
N ALA A 104 8.00 3.07 8.49
CA ALA A 104 8.77 2.49 9.58
C ALA A 104 7.99 1.40 10.34
N ARG A 105 6.68 1.60 10.57
CA ARG A 105 5.81 0.57 11.15
C ARG A 105 5.74 -0.66 10.26
N CYS A 106 5.60 -0.50 8.94
CA CYS A 106 5.65 -1.64 8.02
C CYS A 106 6.98 -2.41 8.11
N PHE A 107 8.11 -1.73 8.27
CA PHE A 107 9.42 -2.39 8.41
C PHE A 107 9.60 -3.17 9.71
N GLN A 108 8.88 -2.79 10.77
CA GLN A 108 8.98 -3.39 12.09
C GLN A 108 7.89 -4.43 12.36
N PHE A 109 6.82 -4.41 11.58
CA PHE A 109 5.67 -5.29 11.76
C PHE A 109 5.98 -6.73 11.37
N ASP A 110 5.55 -7.69 12.18
CA ASP A 110 5.74 -9.11 11.91
C ASP A 110 4.74 -9.61 10.86
N TRP A 111 5.07 -9.40 9.59
CA TRP A 111 4.27 -9.89 8.48
C TRP A 111 4.21 -11.42 8.41
N SER A 112 5.18 -12.14 8.99
CA SER A 112 5.26 -13.59 8.91
C SER A 112 4.13 -14.28 9.68
N ALA A 113 3.61 -13.63 10.72
CA ALA A 113 2.48 -14.05 11.52
C ALA A 113 1.11 -13.71 10.91
N THR A 114 1.07 -13.12 9.71
CA THR A 114 -0.18 -12.68 9.08
C THR A 114 -0.57 -13.52 7.85
N PRO A 115 -1.84 -13.45 7.40
CA PRO A 115 -2.25 -14.00 6.10
C PRO A 115 -1.50 -13.40 4.89
N LEU A 116 -0.89 -12.22 5.08
CA LEU A 116 -0.10 -11.48 4.08
C LEU A 116 1.38 -11.88 4.08
N LYS A 117 1.79 -12.90 4.84
CA LYS A 117 3.16 -13.40 4.83
C LYS A 117 3.68 -13.61 3.40
N PRO A 118 4.93 -13.22 3.09
CA PRO A 118 5.47 -13.41 1.75
C PRO A 118 5.51 -14.89 1.39
N VAL A 119 5.33 -15.19 0.11
CA VAL A 119 5.59 -16.52 -0.43
C VAL A 119 7.04 -16.52 -0.90
N GLY A 120 7.87 -17.32 -0.23
CA GLY A 120 9.26 -17.56 -0.64
C GLY A 120 9.34 -18.45 -1.88
#